data_AF-A0A831KPE4-F1
#
_entry.id   AF-A0A831KPE4-F1
#
_cell.length_a   1.000
_cell.length_b   1.000
_cell.length_c   1.000
_cell.angle_alpha   90.00
_cell.angle_beta   90.00
_cell.angle_gamma   90.00
#
_symmetry.space_group_name_H-M   'P 1'
#
loop_
_entity.id
_entity.type
_entity.pdbx_description
1 polymer ?
#
loop_
_entity_poly.entity_id
_entity_poly.type
_entity_poly.pdbx_seq_one_letter_code
_entity_poly.pdbx_strand_id
1 'polypeptide(L)' 'MMPRNEGMDHSALNWVKKELDETIRQARLALEAFVENTSDASQLQFCATYLHQARGTLQMVEVDGA' A
#
# COMPACT_ATOMS: atom_id res chain seq x y z
N MET A 1 -26.67 23.69 -9.35
CA MET A 1 -25.72 22.82 -10.08
C MET A 1 -24.38 22.92 -9.35
N MET A 2 -24.01 21.89 -8.59
CA MET A 2 -22.73 21.90 -7.85
C MET A 2 -21.60 21.51 -8.82
N PRO A 3 -20.46 22.22 -8.83
CA PRO A 3 -19.33 21.86 -9.69
C PRO A 3 -18.75 20.51 -9.27
N ARG A 4 -18.39 19.72 -10.27
CA ARG A 4 -17.87 18.36 -10.14
C ARG A 4 -16.51 18.41 -9.45
N ASN A 5 -16.28 17.42 -8.60
CA ASN A 5 -15.31 17.41 -7.51
C ASN A 5 -13.87 17.02 -7.93
N GLU A 6 -13.36 17.56 -9.04
CA GLU A 6 -12.07 17.13 -9.62
C GLU A 6 -10.88 17.33 -8.67
N GLY A 7 -10.95 18.33 -7.78
CA GLY A 7 -9.88 18.61 -6.80
C GLY A 7 -9.77 17.60 -5.65
N MET A 8 -10.88 16.94 -5.25
CA MET A 8 -10.82 15.89 -4.22
C MET A 8 -10.31 14.57 -4.80
N ASP A 9 -10.64 14.24 -6.05
CA ASP A 9 -10.16 13.01 -6.69
C ASP A 9 -8.63 13.01 -6.77
N HIS A 10 -8.03 14.15 -7.17
CA HIS A 10 -6.58 14.31 -7.16
C HIS A 10 -5.95 14.21 -5.76
N SER A 11 -6.64 14.71 -4.74
CA SER A 11 -6.15 14.68 -3.35
C SER A 11 -6.23 13.26 -2.75
N ALA A 12 -7.32 12.53 -3.04
CA ALA A 12 -7.52 11.15 -2.64
C ALA A 12 -6.50 10.22 -3.31
N LEU A 13 -6.30 10.35 -4.62
CA LEU A 13 -5.30 9.57 -5.35
C LEU A 13 -3.87 9.81 -4.84
N ASN A 14 -3.54 11.05 -4.47
CA ASN A 14 -2.24 11.37 -3.88
C ASN A 14 -2.07 10.76 -2.49
N TRP A 15 -3.14 10.68 -1.68
CA TRP A 15 -3.11 9.98 -0.40
C TRP A 15 -2.92 8.47 -0.60
N VAL A 16 -3.69 7.85 -1.48
CA VAL A 16 -3.56 6.42 -1.82
C VAL A 16 -2.13 6.11 -2.25
N LYS A 17 -1.55 6.93 -3.13
CA LYS A 17 -0.17 6.74 -3.58
C LYS A 17 0.82 6.74 -2.39
N LYS A 18 0.69 7.71 -1.47
CA LYS A 18 1.57 7.79 -0.29
C LYS A 18 1.43 6.58 0.63
N GLU A 19 0.19 6.15 0.89
CA GLU A 19 -0.06 4.95 1.71
C GLU A 19 0.50 3.69 1.06
N LEU A 20 0.35 3.56 -0.27
CA LEU A 20 0.90 2.45 -1.03
C LEU A 20 2.43 2.45 -1.00
N ASP A 21 3.06 3.62 -1.22
CA ASP A 21 4.50 3.79 -1.17
C ASP A 21 5.05 3.40 0.22
N GLU A 22 4.39 3.81 1.29
CA GLU A 22 4.76 3.43 2.66
C GLU A 22 4.59 1.94 2.91
N THR A 23 3.46 1.35 2.48
CA THR A 23 3.20 -0.08 2.65
C THR A 23 4.23 -0.94 1.92
N ILE A 24 4.59 -0.57 0.68
CA ILE A 24 5.65 -1.24 -0.08
C ILE A 24 7.01 -1.07 0.59
N ARG A 25 7.29 0.12 1.15
CA ARG A 25 8.51 0.37 1.93
C ARG A 25 8.61 -0.57 3.12
N GLN A 26 7.52 -0.77 3.86
CA GLN A 26 7.46 -1.70 5.00
C GLN A 26 7.66 -3.16 4.57
N ALA A 27 7.04 -3.57 3.44
CA ALA A 27 7.27 -4.90 2.87
C ALA A 27 8.74 -5.15 2.56
N ARG A 28 9.41 -4.17 1.95
CA ARG A 28 10.84 -4.23 1.64
C ARG A 28 11.68 -4.34 2.91
N LEU A 29 11.43 -3.50 3.92
CA LEU A 29 12.19 -3.53 5.18
C LEU A 29 12.04 -4.87 5.90
N ALA A 30 10.84 -5.44 5.93
CA ALA A 30 10.62 -6.77 6.50
C ALA A 30 11.41 -7.84 5.73
N LEU A 31 11.44 -7.77 4.41
CA LEU A 31 12.26 -8.68 3.60
C LEU A 31 13.77 -8.52 3.87
N GLU A 32 14.26 -7.28 3.96
CA GLU A 32 15.67 -6.98 4.29
C GLU A 32 16.02 -7.53 5.69
N ALA A 33 15.15 -7.33 6.69
CA ALA A 33 15.33 -7.86 8.04
C ALA A 33 15.37 -9.39 8.08
N PHE A 34 14.56 -10.07 7.25
CA PHE A 34 14.65 -11.54 7.10
C PHE A 34 15.98 -11.97 6.50
N VAL A 35 16.50 -11.24 5.50
CA VAL A 35 17.80 -11.55 4.89
C VAL A 35 18.93 -11.38 5.90
N GLU A 36 18.85 -10.37 6.78
CA GLU A 36 19.79 -10.18 7.89
C GLU A 36 19.71 -11.31 8.93
N ASN A 37 18.51 -11.84 9.21
CA ASN A 37 18.30 -12.97 10.11
C ASN A 37 17.26 -13.96 9.58
N THR A 38 17.73 -14.93 8.80
CA THR A 38 16.86 -15.93 8.15
C THR A 38 16.16 -16.90 9.10
N SER A 39 16.51 -16.89 10.39
CA SER A 39 15.80 -17.68 11.41
C SER A 39 14.48 -17.04 11.85
N ASP A 40 14.32 -15.73 11.63
CA ASP A 40 13.09 -15.00 11.98
C ASP A 40 12.08 -15.01 10.83
N ALA A 41 11.39 -16.14 10.67
CA ALA A 41 10.34 -16.29 9.65
C ALA A 41 9.15 -15.34 9.81
N SER A 42 9.01 -14.67 10.97
CA SER A 42 7.93 -13.68 11.18
C SER A 42 8.06 -12.48 10.22
N GLN A 43 9.30 -12.13 9.84
CA GLN A 43 9.57 -11.07 8.88
C GLN A 43 9.00 -11.34 7.49
N LEU A 44 9.04 -12.60 7.03
CA LEU A 44 8.38 -12.98 5.78
C LEU A 44 6.86 -12.87 5.89
N GLN A 45 6.29 -13.18 7.06
CA GLN A 45 4.85 -13.03 7.29
C GLN A 45 4.42 -11.56 7.31
N PHE A 46 5.24 -10.67 7.88
CA PHE A 46 5.02 -9.23 7.78
C PHE A 46 5.13 -8.73 6.34
N CYS A 47 6.15 -9.14 5.59
CA CYS A 47 6.30 -8.81 4.17
C CYS A 47 5.04 -9.22 3.37
N ALA A 48 4.58 -10.46 3.52
CA ALA A 48 3.37 -10.94 2.86
C ALA A 48 2.12 -10.15 3.27
N THR A 49 2.02 -9.75 4.55
CA THR A 49 0.92 -8.94 5.07
C THR A 49 0.89 -7.55 4.43
N TYR A 50 2.05 -6.87 4.35
CA TYR A 50 2.15 -5.57 3.69
C TYR A 50 1.82 -5.64 2.19
N LEU A 51 2.29 -6.68 1.48
CA LEU A 51 1.93 -6.87 0.07
C LEU A 51 0.42 -7.10 -0.12
N HIS A 52 -0.23 -7.82 0.81
CA HIS A 52 -1.67 -8.00 0.77
C HIS A 52 -2.42 -6.68 1.00
N GLN A 53 -1.96 -5.84 1.93
CA GLN A 53 -2.53 -4.50 2.17
C GLN A 53 -2.36 -3.60 0.95
N ALA A 54 -1.17 -3.56 0.35
CA ALA A 54 -0.89 -2.80 -0.86
C ALA A 54 -1.87 -3.18 -2.01
N ARG A 55 -2.09 -4.49 -2.19
CA ARG A 55 -3.08 -4.99 -3.15
C ARG A 55 -4.51 -4.55 -2.80
N GLY A 56 -4.91 -4.66 -1.54
CA GLY A 56 -6.23 -4.23 -1.09
C GLY A 56 -6.48 -2.74 -1.36
N THR A 57 -5.49 -1.89 -1.10
CA THR A 57 -5.55 -0.45 -1.41
C THR A 57 -5.74 -0.18 -2.90
N LEU A 58 -5.02 -0.87 -3.76
CA LEU A 58 -5.19 -0.75 -5.21
C LEU A 58 -6.58 -1.21 -5.68
N GLN A 59 -7.08 -2.32 -5.12
CA GLN A 59 -8.42 -2.84 -5.45
C GLN A 59 -9.52 -1.87 -5.06
N MET A 60 -9.41 -1.16 -3.93
CA MET A 60 -10.39 -0.16 -3.53
C MET A 60 -10.44 1.02 -4.51
N VAL A 61 -9.28 1.48 -5.00
CA VAL A 61 -9.22 2.57 -5.99
C VAL A 61 -9.75 2.16 -7.36
N GLU A 62 -9.50 0.93 -7.79
CA GLU A 62 -10.09 0.40 -9.03
C GLU A 62 -11.62 0.30 -8.95
N VAL A 63 -12.18 0.03 -7.77
CA VAL A 63 -13.64 -0.01 -7.54
C VAL A 63 -14.26 1.39 -7.57
N ASP A 64 -13.58 2.41 -7.06
CA ASP A 64 -14.06 3.80 -7.11
C ASP A 64 -13.94 4.44 -8.51
N GLY A 65 -13.13 3.86 -9.40
CA GLY A 65 -12.91 4.34 -10.77
C GLY A 65 -13.74 3.68 -11.87
N ALA A 66 -14.57 2.68 -11.54
CA ALA A 66 -15.35 1.86 -12.49
C ALA A 66 -16.80 2.34 -12.71
#